data_AF-A0A553MZU2-F1
#
_entry.id   AF-A0A553MZU2-F1
#
_cell.length_a   1.000
_cell.length_b   1.000
_cell.length_c   1.000
_cell.angle_alpha   90.00
_cell.angle_beta   90.00
_cell.angle_gamma   90.00
#
_symmetry.space_group_name_H-M   'P 1'
#
loop_
_entity.id
_entity.type
_entity.pdbx_description
1 polymer ?
#
loop_
_entity_poly.entity_id
_entity_poly.type
_entity_poly.pdbx_seq_one_letter_code
_entity_poly.pdbx_strand_id
1 'polypeptide(L)'
;YTQRVPGRHPSTLSRNTYHSAQLPSDRFPSSCSPQVSLGELDMLRNILKQLKTHPALIPLFVFIGAGVSMSVLYLGRLALKNPECSWDHKNNPEPWNKVGPNDQYKLININMDYSKLKKDRPDF
;
A
#
# COMPACT_ATOMS: atom_id res chain seq x y z
N TYR A 1 -27.01 2.97 -69.36
CA TYR A 1 -27.75 4.12 -68.81
C TYR A 1 -28.15 3.76 -67.37
N THR A 2 -27.28 3.98 -66.38
CA THR A 2 -27.18 5.20 -65.53
C THR A 2 -28.54 5.50 -64.85
N GLN A 3 -28.68 5.69 -63.53
CA GLN A 3 -27.78 6.31 -62.56
C GLN A 3 -27.96 5.74 -61.14
N ARG A 4 -26.87 5.77 -60.35
CA ARG A 4 -26.93 5.83 -58.88
C ARG A 4 -27.21 7.27 -58.47
N VAL A 5 -28.12 7.49 -57.51
CA VAL A 5 -28.22 8.72 -56.72
C VAL A 5 -28.00 8.36 -55.24
N PRO A 6 -27.17 9.12 -54.49
CA PRO A 6 -26.66 8.74 -53.17
C PRO A 6 -27.60 9.09 -52.03
N GLY A 7 -27.44 8.35 -50.92
CA GLY A 7 -28.29 8.44 -49.74
C GLY A 7 -28.05 9.65 -48.84
N ARG A 8 -28.99 9.84 -47.90
CA ARG A 8 -28.77 10.46 -46.59
C ARG A 8 -29.96 10.14 -45.67
N HIS A 9 -29.65 9.44 -44.58
CA HIS A 9 -30.38 9.27 -43.31
C HIS A 9 -31.92 9.18 -43.33
N PRO A 10 -32.51 8.05 -42.89
CA PRO A 10 -33.90 8.04 -42.48
C PRO A 10 -34.04 8.78 -41.15
N SER A 11 -34.83 9.85 -41.21
CA SER A 11 -35.71 10.27 -40.13
C SER A 11 -36.51 9.06 -39.62
N THR A 12 -36.70 8.97 -38.31
CA THR A 12 -38.02 8.85 -37.64
C THR A 12 -37.84 8.24 -36.26
N LEU A 13 -38.12 9.08 -35.27
CA LEU A 13 -38.48 8.71 -33.92
C LEU A 13 -39.70 7.78 -33.99
N SER A 14 -39.52 6.47 -33.85
CA SER A 14 -40.62 5.53 -33.64
C SER A 14 -40.73 5.20 -32.16
N ARG A 15 -41.83 5.67 -31.59
CA ARG A 15 -42.32 5.38 -30.25
C ARG A 15 -42.87 3.94 -30.24
N ASN A 16 -42.66 3.24 -29.12
CA ASN A 16 -43.25 1.94 -28.73
C ASN A 16 -42.47 0.69 -29.16
N THR A 17 -41.76 0.10 -28.18
CA THR A 17 -41.95 -1.29 -27.73
C THR A 17 -40.93 -1.59 -26.63
N TYR A 18 -41.22 -1.25 -25.37
CA TYR A 18 -40.54 -1.85 -24.23
C TYR A 18 -41.35 -3.04 -23.76
N HIS A 19 -41.36 -4.10 -24.56
CA HIS A 19 -41.61 -5.42 -24.05
C HIS A 19 -40.36 -5.85 -23.28
N SER A 20 -40.47 -5.87 -21.95
CA SER A 20 -39.92 -6.92 -21.08
C SER A 20 -38.77 -7.75 -21.66
N ALA A 21 -37.57 -7.16 -21.73
CA ALA A 21 -36.33 -7.91 -21.84
C ALA A 21 -35.87 -8.21 -20.41
N GLN A 22 -36.17 -9.42 -19.93
CA GLN A 22 -35.57 -9.97 -18.72
C GLN A 22 -34.05 -9.98 -18.88
N LEU A 23 -33.37 -9.13 -18.11
CA LEU A 23 -31.92 -9.18 -17.94
C LEU A 23 -31.57 -10.42 -17.10
N PRO A 24 -30.66 -11.29 -17.54
CA PRO A 24 -30.18 -12.39 -16.71
C PRO A 24 -29.41 -11.79 -15.52
N SER A 25 -29.93 -12.02 -14.31
CA SER A 25 -29.36 -11.56 -13.03
C SER A 25 -28.08 -12.30 -12.60
N ASP A 26 -27.50 -13.15 -13.45
CA ASP A 26 -26.45 -14.10 -13.04
C ASP A 26 -25.04 -13.67 -13.49
N ARG A 27 -24.77 -12.37 -13.57
CA ARG A 27 -23.40 -11.87 -13.83
C ARG A 27 -23.00 -10.70 -12.94
N PHE A 28 -23.19 -10.86 -11.65
CA PHE A 28 -22.33 -10.19 -10.67
C PHE A 28 -21.55 -11.27 -9.95
N PRO A 29 -20.20 -11.35 -10.08
CA PRO A 29 -19.40 -12.15 -9.15
C PRO A 29 -19.55 -11.50 -7.77
N SER A 30 -20.51 -12.02 -7.02
CA SER A 30 -20.69 -11.78 -5.60
C SER A 30 -19.42 -12.19 -4.88
N SER A 31 -18.80 -11.23 -4.21
CA SER A 31 -17.80 -11.42 -3.16
C SER A 31 -16.43 -11.92 -3.62
N CYS A 32 -15.56 -10.98 -4.03
CA CYS A 32 -14.15 -11.08 -3.68
C CYS A 32 -14.03 -10.89 -2.15
N SER A 33 -14.43 -11.91 -1.39
CA SER A 33 -13.86 -12.10 -0.07
C SER A 33 -12.38 -12.42 -0.29
N PRO A 34 -11.43 -11.75 0.40
CA PRO A 34 -10.11 -12.34 0.57
C PRO A 34 -10.32 -13.59 1.44
N GLN A 35 -10.67 -14.71 0.80
CA GLN A 35 -10.51 -16.02 1.41
C GLN A 35 -9.01 -16.19 1.58
N VAL A 36 -8.51 -15.77 2.74
CA VAL A 36 -7.22 -16.22 3.28
C VAL A 36 -7.40 -17.72 3.53
N SER A 37 -7.30 -18.49 2.45
CA SER A 37 -7.53 -19.91 2.47
C SER A 37 -6.41 -20.54 3.29
N LEU A 38 -6.77 -21.46 4.19
CA LEU A 38 -5.89 -22.23 5.07
C LEU A 38 -4.73 -22.97 4.35
N GLY A 39 -4.63 -22.89 3.02
CA GLY A 39 -3.46 -23.27 2.23
C GLY A 39 -2.22 -22.38 2.43
N GLU A 40 -2.33 -21.24 3.12
CA GLU A 40 -1.20 -20.37 3.46
C GLU A 40 -0.07 -21.14 4.20
N LEU A 41 -0.46 -22.03 5.13
CA LEU A 41 0.48 -22.84 5.91
C LEU A 41 1.04 -24.01 5.10
N ASP A 42 0.27 -24.56 4.15
CA ASP A 42 0.74 -25.64 3.28
C ASP A 42 1.74 -25.14 2.23
N MET A 43 1.59 -23.90 1.78
CA MET A 43 2.55 -23.24 0.92
C MET A 43 3.91 -23.06 1.63
N LEU A 44 3.89 -22.59 2.88
CA LEU A 44 5.11 -22.42 3.70
C LEU A 44 5.80 -23.76 4.00
N ARG A 45 5.03 -24.84 4.26
CA ARG A 45 5.58 -26.19 4.47
C ARG A 45 6.30 -26.72 3.24
N ASN A 46 5.75 -26.48 2.05
CA ASN A 46 6.38 -26.90 0.79
C ASN A 46 7.66 -26.10 0.51
N ILE A 47 7.67 -24.79 0.78
CA ILE A 47 8.87 -23.95 0.70
C ILE A 47 9.96 -24.44 1.67
N LEU A 48 9.62 -24.75 2.92
CA LEU A 48 10.56 -25.27 3.91
C LEU A 48 11.16 -26.64 3.50
N LYS A 49 10.37 -27.51 2.87
CA LYS A 49 10.87 -28.77 2.29
C LYS A 49 11.86 -28.49 1.15
N GLN A 50 11.55 -27.55 0.27
CA GLN A 50 12.43 -27.16 -0.85
C GLN A 50 13.76 -26.54 -0.37
N LEU A 51 13.74 -25.71 0.69
CA LEU A 51 14.95 -25.15 1.29
C LEU A 51 15.89 -26.22 1.86
N LYS A 52 15.35 -27.33 2.40
CA LYS A 52 16.13 -28.45 2.93
C LYS A 52 16.74 -29.30 1.81
N THR A 53 16.04 -29.45 0.69
CA THR A 53 16.50 -30.24 -0.46
C THR A 53 17.59 -29.51 -1.26
N HIS A 54 17.55 -28.17 -1.33
CA HIS A 54 18.51 -27.37 -2.10
C HIS A 54 19.12 -26.24 -1.27
N PRO A 55 20.32 -26.42 -0.68
CA PRO A 55 20.94 -25.43 0.20
C PRO A 55 21.32 -24.11 -0.51
N ALA A 56 21.42 -24.12 -1.84
CA ALA A 56 21.72 -22.94 -2.65
C ALA A 56 20.61 -21.86 -2.60
N LEU A 57 19.38 -22.21 -2.21
CA LEU A 57 18.26 -21.25 -2.13
C LEU A 57 18.25 -20.46 -0.82
N ILE A 58 18.91 -20.95 0.23
CA ILE A 58 18.96 -20.32 1.55
C ILE A 58 19.49 -18.86 1.48
N PRO A 59 20.65 -18.56 0.85
CA PRO A 59 21.15 -17.19 0.80
C PRO A 59 20.20 -16.23 0.07
N LEU A 60 19.50 -16.69 -0.98
CA LEU A 60 18.54 -15.88 -1.71
C LEU A 60 17.36 -15.46 -0.83
N PHE A 61 16.77 -16.40 -0.08
CA PHE A 61 15.67 -16.09 0.83
C PHE A 61 16.09 -15.22 2.01
N VAL A 62 17.34 -15.34 2.47
CA VAL A 62 17.88 -14.45 3.51
C VAL A 62 17.91 -13.00 3.03
N PHE A 63 18.37 -12.71 1.81
CA PHE A 63 18.37 -11.34 1.29
C PHE A 63 16.97 -10.79 1.05
N ILE A 64 16.03 -11.62 0.59
CA ILE A 64 14.64 -11.21 0.39
C ILE A 64 13.98 -10.93 1.75
N GLY A 65 14.11 -11.85 2.71
CA GLY A 65 13.57 -11.69 4.06
C GLY A 65 14.18 -10.51 4.81
N ALA A 66 15.50 -10.33 4.69
CA ALA A 66 16.21 -9.17 5.22
C ALA A 66 15.72 -7.86 4.55
N GLY A 67 15.55 -7.85 3.23
CA GLY A 67 15.04 -6.69 2.50
C GLY A 67 13.64 -6.29 2.94
N VAL A 68 12.71 -7.25 2.97
CA VAL A 68 11.32 -7.01 3.38
C VAL A 68 11.24 -6.55 4.84
N SER A 69 11.92 -7.26 5.75
CA SER A 69 11.94 -6.86 7.17
C SER A 69 12.54 -5.47 7.36
N MET A 70 13.66 -5.15 6.67
CA MET A 70 14.29 -3.83 6.76
C MET A 70 13.40 -2.72 6.18
N SER A 71 12.69 -2.96 5.08
CA SER A 71 11.72 -2.00 4.53
C SER A 71 10.56 -1.74 5.48
N VAL A 72 9.96 -2.79 6.05
CA VAL A 72 8.85 -2.66 7.01
C VAL A 72 9.29 -1.93 8.27
N LEU A 73 10.44 -2.29 8.83
CA LEU A 73 11.00 -1.62 10.01
C LEU A 73 11.32 -0.15 9.73
N TYR A 74 11.86 0.18 8.55
CA TYR A 74 12.16 1.55 8.17
C TYR A 74 10.89 2.39 8.02
N LEU A 75 9.87 1.86 7.33
CA LEU A 75 8.57 2.52 7.20
C LEU A 75 7.87 2.69 8.55
N GLY A 76 7.92 1.69 9.42
CA GLY A 76 7.38 1.76 10.78
C GLY A 76 8.09 2.83 11.63
N ARG A 77 9.43 2.90 11.58
CA ARG A 77 10.19 3.97 12.23
C ARG A 77 9.82 5.34 11.67
N LEU A 78 9.73 5.45 10.33
CA LEU A 78 9.37 6.68 9.65
C LEU A 78 7.97 7.13 10.08
N ALA A 79 6.99 6.23 10.15
CA ALA A 79 5.66 6.58 10.61
C ALA A 79 5.69 7.12 12.06
N LEU A 80 6.37 6.45 12.99
CA LEU A 80 6.25 6.73 14.42
C LEU A 80 7.16 7.85 14.94
N LYS A 81 8.35 8.04 14.36
CA LYS A 81 9.39 8.95 14.87
C LYS A 81 9.61 10.17 13.96
N ASN A 82 8.72 10.42 13.00
CA ASN A 82 8.79 11.60 12.17
C ASN A 82 8.19 12.83 12.85
N PRO A 83 8.88 13.98 12.86
CA PRO A 83 8.29 15.24 13.32
C PRO A 83 7.17 15.74 12.38
N GLU A 84 7.20 15.31 11.11
CA GLU A 84 6.22 15.68 10.08
C GLU A 84 4.92 14.86 10.13
N CYS A 85 4.89 13.74 10.87
CA CYS A 85 3.74 12.84 10.91
C CYS A 85 3.32 12.63 12.38
N SER A 86 2.40 13.47 12.86
CA SER A 86 1.84 13.32 14.20
C SER A 86 0.61 12.41 14.16
N TRP A 87 0.73 11.23 14.77
CA TRP A 87 -0.40 10.32 15.00
C TRP A 87 -1.25 10.74 16.21
N ASP A 88 -0.71 11.63 17.05
CA ASP A 88 -1.37 12.15 18.24
C ASP A 88 -1.96 13.53 17.97
N HIS A 89 -3.22 13.55 17.54
CA HIS A 89 -3.97 14.77 17.27
C HIS A 89 -4.60 15.42 18.53
N LYS A 90 -4.56 14.77 19.70
CA LYS A 90 -5.34 15.21 20.88
C LYS A 90 -4.49 15.66 22.07
N ASN A 91 -3.37 15.00 22.34
CA ASN A 91 -2.48 15.33 23.46
C ASN A 91 -1.28 16.19 23.02
N ASN A 92 -1.05 16.30 21.70
CA ASN A 92 0.07 17.04 21.14
C ASN A 92 -0.39 18.04 20.04
N PRO A 93 -1.17 19.09 20.40
CA PRO A 93 -1.70 20.06 19.44
C PRO A 93 -0.58 20.83 18.71
N GLU A 94 0.60 20.89 19.31
CA GLU A 94 1.79 21.53 18.75
C GLU A 94 2.97 20.54 18.73
N PRO A 95 3.08 19.71 17.66
CA PRO A 95 4.08 18.65 17.61
C PRO A 95 5.52 19.13 17.74
N TRP A 96 5.79 20.38 17.33
CA TRP A 96 7.11 21.02 17.44
C TRP A 96 7.56 21.29 18.89
N ASN A 97 6.65 21.38 19.86
CA ASN A 97 7.04 21.76 21.23
C ASN A 97 7.75 20.61 21.98
N LYS A 98 7.53 19.36 21.56
CA LYS A 98 8.16 18.17 22.15
C LYS A 98 9.51 17.79 21.52
N VAL A 99 9.89 18.41 20.41
CA VAL A 99 11.12 18.06 19.69
C VAL A 99 12.32 18.74 20.35
N GLY A 100 13.12 17.98 21.09
CA GLY A 100 14.27 18.49 21.82
C GLY A 100 15.53 18.60 20.94
N PRO A 101 16.51 19.44 21.30
CA PRO A 101 17.83 19.48 20.62
C PRO A 101 18.59 18.15 20.64
N ASN A 102 18.23 17.27 21.59
CA ASN A 102 18.82 15.95 21.77
C ASN A 102 18.15 14.87 20.91
N ASP A 103 17.01 15.18 20.29
CA ASP A 103 16.28 14.19 19.50
C ASP A 103 16.97 13.97 18.16
N GLN A 104 17.55 12.77 18.04
CA GLN A 104 18.21 12.36 16.83
C GLN A 104 17.21 11.82 15.81
N TYR A 105 16.79 12.67 14.88
CA TYR A 105 15.97 12.26 13.75
C TYR A 105 16.70 11.30 12.79
N LYS A 106 18.00 11.55 12.56
CA LYS A 106 18.85 10.79 11.64
C LYS A 106 19.13 9.37 12.16
N LEU A 107 19.19 8.39 11.25
CA LEU A 107 19.46 7.00 11.61
C LEU A 107 20.84 6.82 12.27
N ILE A 108 21.82 7.54 11.74
CA ILE A 108 23.19 7.54 12.21
C ILE A 108 23.67 8.97 12.36
N ASN A 109 24.59 9.12 13.29
CA ASN A 109 25.24 10.38 13.58
C ASN A 109 26.73 10.08 13.68
N ILE A 110 27.48 10.66 12.75
CA ILE A 110 28.89 10.32 12.53
C ILE A 110 29.82 11.21 13.36
N ASN A 111 29.41 12.46 13.62
CA ASN A 111 30.31 13.48 14.18
C ASN A 111 29.70 14.31 15.32
N MET A 112 28.37 14.41 15.41
CA MET A 112 27.73 15.18 16.47
C MET A 112 27.57 14.31 17.72
N ASP A 113 27.32 14.92 18.87
CA ASP A 113 26.91 14.17 20.06
C ASP A 113 25.65 14.83 20.60
N TYR A 114 24.50 14.24 20.26
CA TYR A 114 23.20 14.77 20.62
C TYR A 114 22.97 14.80 22.13
N SER A 115 23.75 14.07 22.95
CA SER A 115 23.63 14.15 24.42
C SER A 115 24.17 15.47 24.99
N LYS A 116 24.98 16.20 24.23
CA LYS A 116 25.66 17.43 24.67
C LYS A 116 24.97 18.70 24.19
N LEU A 117 23.95 18.61 23.34
CA LEU A 117 23.23 19.78 22.87
C LEU A 117 22.35 20.35 24.00
N LYS A 118 22.57 21.62 24.35
CA LYS A 118 21.73 22.34 25.30
C LYS A 118 20.69 23.17 24.56
N LYS A 119 19.47 23.20 25.08
CA LYS A 119 18.42 24.11 24.63
C LYS A 119 18.76 25.50 25.18
N ASP A 120 19.16 26.42 24.29
CA ASP A 120 19.62 27.77 24.67
C ASP A 120 18.47 28.74 24.97
N ARG A 121 17.22 28.37 24.65
CA ARG A 121 16.04 29.21 24.85
C ARG A 121 15.01 28.55 25.76
N PRO A 122 14.33 29.34 26.63
CA PRO A 122 13.24 28.85 27.45
C PRO A 122 12.09 28.33 26.58
N ASP A 123 11.35 27.36 27.13
CA ASP A 123 10.16 26.79 26.50
C ASP A 123 9.03 27.84 26.46
N PHE A 124 8.20 27.80 25.39
CA PHE A 124 7.02 28.64 25.22
C PHE A 124 5.75 27.91 25.69
#